data_AF-A0A4Q0I390-F1
#
_entry.id   AF-A0A4Q0I390-F1
#
_cell.length_a   1.000
_cell.length_b   1.000
_cell.length_c   1.000
_cell.angle_alpha   90.00
_cell.angle_beta   90.00
_cell.angle_gamma   90.00
#
_symmetry.space_group_name_H-M   'P 1'
#
loop_
_entity.id
_entity.type
_entity.pdbx_description
1 polymer ?
#
loop_
_entity_poly.entity_id
_entity_poly.type
_entity_poly.pdbx_seq_one_letter_code
_entity_poly.pdbx_strand_id
1 'polypeptide(L)'
;MVEIRWHGRGGQGSFTASKLLGALATLYGGKHALAFPSFGPERRGAPVLAFTKIDNKKITDRSEIRKCDFIVILDETLFSENFFDDLKDNGRIIINSATKEVYAKYDSRKITVVDASSIALEVLEKPIANTAMLGALLAVSNIVDLNAVLEGMAGFLKGDLLKKNIEVVQRTFLQCKEVTS
;
A
#
# COMPACT_ATOMS: atom_id res chain seq x y z
N MET A 1 5.76 14.84 -7.81
CA MET A 1 4.99 14.31 -6.68
C MET A 1 4.27 13.03 -7.06
N VAL A 2 4.49 11.97 -6.28
CA VAL A 2 3.76 10.70 -6.32
C VAL A 2 2.68 10.73 -5.25
N GLU A 3 1.47 10.33 -5.60
CA GLU A 3 0.29 10.39 -4.76
C GLU A 3 -0.37 9.01 -4.66
N ILE A 4 -0.47 8.51 -3.43
CA ILE A 4 -1.00 7.18 -3.11
C ILE A 4 -2.23 7.34 -2.23
N ARG A 5 -3.33 6.68 -2.64
CA ARG A 5 -4.58 6.61 -1.88
C ARG A 5 -4.81 5.19 -1.40
N TRP A 6 -4.89 5.02 -0.09
CA TRP A 6 -5.07 3.74 0.57
C TRP A 6 -6.53 3.58 0.99
N HIS A 7 -7.12 2.46 0.64
CA HIS A 7 -8.47 2.06 0.99
C HIS A 7 -8.39 0.83 1.87
N GLY A 8 -9.03 0.86 3.03
CA GLY A 8 -9.22 -0.32 3.86
C GLY A 8 -10.34 -0.10 4.87
N ARG A 9 -10.49 -1.02 5.80
CA ARG A 9 -11.44 -0.92 6.91
C ARG A 9 -10.74 -0.57 8.20
N GLY A 10 -11.45 0.11 9.11
CA GLY A 10 -10.94 0.41 10.45
C GLY A 10 -10.43 -0.86 11.14
N GLY A 11 -9.12 -0.88 11.44
CA GLY A 11 -8.41 -2.04 12.00
C GLY A 11 -7.48 -2.78 11.03
N GLN A 12 -7.59 -2.58 9.72
CA GLN A 12 -6.74 -3.25 8.72
C GLN A 12 -5.36 -2.60 8.54
N GLY A 13 -5.16 -1.38 9.05
CA GLY A 13 -3.83 -0.76 9.06
C GLY A 13 -3.46 0.07 7.83
N SER A 14 -4.43 0.54 7.03
CA SER A 14 -4.19 1.42 5.86
C SER A 14 -3.38 2.67 6.23
N PHE A 15 -3.73 3.34 7.34
CA PHE A 15 -2.98 4.50 7.80
C PHE A 15 -1.57 4.13 8.30
N THR A 16 -1.42 2.97 8.93
CA THR A 16 -0.11 2.47 9.35
C THR A 16 0.81 2.24 8.15
N ALA A 17 0.32 1.59 7.09
CA ALA A 17 1.09 1.40 5.86
C ALA A 17 1.44 2.74 5.20
N SER A 18 0.48 3.67 5.13
CA SER A 18 0.70 5.03 4.64
C SER A 18 1.79 5.79 5.41
N LYS A 19 1.75 5.73 6.76
CA LYS A 19 2.78 6.34 7.61
C LYS A 19 4.14 5.69 7.40
N LEU A 20 4.18 4.37 7.33
CA LEU A 20 5.41 3.61 7.12
C LEU A 20 6.04 4.00 5.78
N LEU A 21 5.28 3.98 4.68
CA LEU A 21 5.77 4.42 3.37
C LEU A 21 6.34 5.85 3.42
N GLY A 22 5.60 6.79 4.00
CA GLY A 22 6.05 8.19 4.08
C GLY A 22 7.33 8.36 4.90
N ALA A 23 7.44 7.68 6.04
CA ALA A 23 8.64 7.69 6.85
C ALA A 23 9.84 7.09 6.10
N LEU A 24 9.65 5.96 5.41
CA LEU A 24 10.70 5.30 4.65
C LEU A 24 11.17 6.12 3.46
N ALA A 25 10.25 6.73 2.72
CA ALA A 25 10.58 7.64 1.62
C ALA A 25 11.38 8.86 2.09
N THR A 26 11.13 9.32 3.32
CA THR A 26 11.86 10.46 3.91
C THR A 26 13.24 10.05 4.41
N LEU A 27 13.30 9.00 5.24
CA LEU A 27 14.51 8.57 5.92
C LEU A 27 15.54 7.94 4.97
N TYR A 28 15.07 7.19 3.97
CA TYR A 28 15.92 6.39 3.10
C TYR A 28 15.84 6.79 1.62
N GLY A 29 14.76 7.44 1.19
CA GLY A 29 14.60 7.92 -0.18
C GLY A 29 15.11 9.34 -0.42
N GLY A 30 15.51 10.07 0.63
CA GLY A 30 15.88 11.49 0.56
C GLY A 30 14.74 12.38 0.03
N LYS A 31 13.48 11.94 0.17
CA LYS A 31 12.29 12.65 -0.31
C LYS A 31 11.61 13.41 0.83
N HIS A 32 10.67 14.26 0.47
CA HIS A 32 9.68 14.76 1.42
C HIS A 32 8.42 13.91 1.30
N ALA A 33 7.86 13.50 2.43
CA ALA A 33 6.60 12.79 2.45
C ALA A 33 5.59 13.40 3.42
N LEU A 34 4.32 13.25 3.08
CA LEU A 34 3.18 13.57 3.94
C LEU A 34 2.25 12.36 3.98
N ALA A 35 1.94 11.88 5.18
CA ALA A 35 1.00 10.79 5.39
C ALA A 35 -0.11 11.22 6.36
N PHE A 36 -1.38 11.09 5.95
CA PHE A 36 -2.53 11.51 6.77
C PHE A 36 -3.75 10.64 6.48
N PRO A 37 -4.62 10.42 7.48
CA PRO A 37 -5.85 9.66 7.29
C PRO A 37 -7.01 10.57 6.85
N SER A 38 -8.07 9.96 6.33
CA SER A 38 -9.42 10.54 6.29
C SER A 38 -10.42 9.50 6.77
N PHE A 39 -11.02 9.78 7.93
CA PHE A 39 -12.09 8.98 8.52
C PHE A 39 -12.96 9.84 9.43
N GLY A 40 -14.25 9.51 9.49
CA GLY A 40 -15.19 10.08 10.45
C GLY A 40 -15.02 9.48 11.86
N PRO A 41 -15.89 9.81 12.82
CA PRO A 41 -15.77 9.37 14.21
C PRO A 41 -15.89 7.85 14.45
N GLU A 42 -16.32 7.06 13.46
CA GLU A 42 -16.49 5.60 13.56
C GLU A 42 -15.17 4.84 13.43
N ARG A 43 -14.92 3.86 14.33
CA ARG A 43 -13.55 3.37 14.58
C ARG A 43 -13.24 1.91 14.19
N ARG A 44 -14.20 1.09 13.78
CA ARG A 44 -13.93 -0.32 13.42
C ARG A 44 -14.81 -0.82 12.28
N GLY A 45 -14.21 -1.51 11.30
CA GLY A 45 -14.92 -2.12 10.16
C GLY A 45 -15.43 -1.13 9.10
N ALA A 46 -15.67 0.13 9.46
CA ALA A 46 -16.03 1.18 8.52
C ALA A 46 -14.92 1.41 7.48
N PRO A 47 -15.25 1.75 6.22
CA PRO A 47 -14.29 2.19 5.23
C PRO A 47 -13.48 3.38 5.74
N VAL A 48 -12.16 3.31 5.60
CA VAL A 48 -11.21 4.36 5.98
C VAL A 48 -10.25 4.63 4.84
N LEU A 49 -9.94 5.91 4.65
CA LEU A 49 -8.94 6.35 3.70
C LEU A 49 -7.66 6.74 4.42
N ALA A 50 -6.54 6.51 3.75
CA ALA A 50 -5.29 7.18 4.07
C ALA A 50 -4.61 7.66 2.80
N PHE A 51 -3.76 8.66 2.94
CA PHE A 51 -3.10 9.31 1.82
C PHE A 51 -1.61 9.39 2.11
N THR A 52 -0.80 9.09 1.09
CA THR A 52 0.64 9.35 1.10
C THR A 52 0.99 10.21 -0.10
N LYS A 53 1.62 11.36 0.13
CA LYS A 53 2.22 12.20 -0.91
C LYS A 53 3.73 12.14 -0.74
N ILE A 54 4.48 11.95 -1.83
CA ILE A 54 5.94 11.87 -1.83
C ILE A 54 6.48 12.76 -2.94
N ASP A 55 7.44 13.63 -2.64
CA ASP A 55 8.01 14.54 -3.62
C ASP A 55 9.49 14.86 -3.35
N ASN A 56 10.18 15.35 -4.38
CA ASN A 56 11.55 15.85 -4.25
C ASN A 56 11.63 17.19 -3.51
N LYS A 57 10.50 17.87 -3.34
CA LYS A 57 10.38 19.18 -2.70
C LYS A 57 9.45 19.08 -1.50
N LYS A 58 9.58 20.02 -0.56
CA LYS A 58 8.70 20.11 0.60
C LYS A 58 7.23 20.17 0.17
N ILE A 59 6.40 19.31 0.76
CA ILE A 59 4.96 19.22 0.50
C ILE A 59 4.21 20.09 1.52
N THR A 60 3.38 21.02 1.03
CA THR A 60 2.51 21.87 1.86
C THR A 60 1.03 21.50 1.74
N ASP A 61 0.65 20.85 0.64
CA ASP A 61 -0.73 20.49 0.33
C ASP A 61 -1.19 19.24 1.12
N ARG A 62 -2.14 19.46 2.03
CA ARG A 62 -2.77 18.43 2.86
C ARG A 62 -4.19 18.06 2.40
N SER A 63 -4.63 18.51 1.23
CA SER A 63 -5.94 18.13 0.70
C SER A 63 -5.98 16.64 0.38
N GLU A 64 -7.18 16.06 0.44
CA GLU A 64 -7.43 14.71 -0.04
C GLU A 64 -7.00 14.54 -1.51
N ILE A 65 -6.58 13.33 -1.85
CA ILE A 65 -6.12 12.99 -3.20
C ILE A 65 -7.33 12.57 -4.05
N ARG A 66 -7.61 13.36 -5.09
CA ARG A 66 -8.66 13.05 -6.10
C ARG A 66 -8.12 12.20 -7.25
N LYS A 67 -6.96 12.59 -7.79
CA LYS A 67 -6.24 11.85 -8.85
C LYS A 67 -4.93 11.33 -8.30
N CYS A 68 -4.64 10.05 -8.47
CA CYS A 68 -3.51 9.38 -7.83
C CYS A 68 -2.68 8.54 -8.80
N ASP A 69 -1.42 8.34 -8.44
CA ASP A 69 -0.51 7.41 -9.11
C ASP A 69 -0.82 5.98 -8.68
N PHE A 70 -1.18 5.77 -7.42
CA PHE A 70 -1.51 4.45 -6.91
C PHE A 70 -2.76 4.46 -6.03
N ILE A 71 -3.64 3.49 -6.25
CA ILE A 71 -4.73 3.16 -5.33
C ILE A 71 -4.41 1.80 -4.71
N VAL A 72 -4.26 1.73 -3.40
CA VAL A 72 -3.96 0.49 -2.69
C VAL A 72 -5.18 0.07 -1.88
N ILE A 73 -5.74 -1.10 -2.17
CA ILE A 73 -6.99 -1.60 -1.60
C ILE A 73 -6.68 -2.82 -0.73
N LEU A 74 -6.80 -2.66 0.59
CA LEU A 74 -6.52 -3.71 1.58
C LEU A 74 -7.66 -4.73 1.70
N ASP A 75 -8.85 -4.36 1.25
CA ASP A 75 -10.07 -5.15 1.32
C ASP A 75 -10.85 -5.01 0.02
N GLU A 76 -10.96 -6.09 -0.74
CA GLU A 76 -11.57 -6.09 -2.05
C GLU A 76 -13.03 -5.63 -2.07
N THR A 77 -13.75 -5.72 -0.95
CA THR A 77 -15.13 -5.21 -0.85
C THR A 77 -15.23 -3.69 -1.01
N LEU A 78 -14.11 -2.97 -0.97
CA LEU A 78 -14.02 -1.54 -1.21
C LEU A 78 -13.71 -1.18 -2.66
N PHE A 79 -13.47 -2.17 -3.53
CA PHE A 79 -13.21 -1.94 -4.94
C PHE A 79 -14.42 -1.31 -5.65
N SER A 80 -14.13 -0.36 -6.53
CA SER A 80 -15.11 0.27 -7.41
C SER A 80 -14.48 0.47 -8.78
N GLU A 81 -15.22 0.17 -9.86
CA GLU A 81 -14.74 0.40 -11.23
C GLU A 81 -14.43 1.89 -11.49
N ASN A 82 -15.11 2.81 -10.80
CA ASN A 82 -14.84 4.24 -10.91
C ASN A 82 -13.43 4.64 -10.44
N PHE A 83 -12.71 3.76 -9.73
CA PHE A 83 -11.33 4.03 -9.33
C PHE A 83 -10.38 4.14 -10.52
N PHE A 84 -10.69 3.56 -11.69
CA PHE A 84 -9.91 3.78 -12.89
C PHE A 84 -9.96 5.25 -13.34
N ASP A 85 -11.08 5.93 -13.12
CA ASP A 85 -11.25 7.37 -13.38
C ASP A 85 -10.51 8.24 -12.37
N ASP A 86 -10.04 7.68 -11.24
CA ASP A 86 -9.25 8.40 -10.25
C ASP A 86 -7.73 8.22 -10.47
N LEU A 87 -7.33 7.43 -11.47
CA LEU A 87 -5.92 7.25 -11.83
C LEU A 87 -5.43 8.42 -12.70
N LYS A 88 -4.14 8.73 -12.52
CA LYS A 88 -3.33 9.47 -13.50
C LYS A 88 -2.99 8.55 -14.70
N ASP A 89 -2.42 9.10 -15.76
CA ASP A 89 -2.18 8.40 -17.03
C ASP A 89 -1.42 7.07 -16.87
N ASN A 90 -0.44 7.02 -15.95
CA ASN A 90 0.34 5.82 -15.62
C ASN A 90 -0.02 5.22 -14.25
N GLY A 91 -1.17 5.62 -13.70
CA GLY A 91 -1.59 5.16 -12.39
C GLY A 91 -2.01 3.69 -12.40
N ARG A 92 -1.94 3.05 -11.22
CA ARG A 92 -2.28 1.63 -11.05
C ARG A 92 -3.06 1.38 -9.75
N ILE A 93 -4.02 0.46 -9.81
CA ILE A 93 -4.73 -0.10 -8.66
C ILE A 93 -3.98 -1.34 -8.20
N ILE A 94 -3.77 -1.49 -6.89
CA ILE A 94 -3.17 -2.67 -6.26
C ILE A 94 -4.18 -3.17 -5.23
N ILE A 95 -4.66 -4.39 -5.41
CA ILE A 95 -5.77 -4.92 -4.62
C ILE A 95 -5.42 -6.24 -3.95
N ASN A 96 -5.78 -6.32 -2.67
CA ASN A 96 -5.73 -7.55 -1.88
C ASN A 96 -6.97 -8.39 -2.19
N SER A 97 -6.79 -9.52 -2.87
CA SER A 97 -7.87 -10.47 -3.16
C SER A 97 -7.33 -11.88 -3.35
N ALA A 98 -8.07 -12.86 -2.81
CA ALA A 98 -7.81 -14.28 -3.05
C ALA A 98 -8.34 -14.75 -4.42
N THR A 99 -9.28 -14.01 -5.03
CA THR A 99 -9.94 -14.37 -6.29
C THR A 99 -9.44 -13.51 -7.45
N LYS A 100 -8.25 -13.83 -7.97
CA LYS A 100 -7.58 -13.05 -9.03
C LYS A 100 -8.37 -13.02 -10.34
N GLU A 101 -9.11 -14.08 -10.63
CA GLU A 101 -9.85 -14.30 -11.87
C GLU A 101 -10.95 -13.26 -12.07
N VAL A 102 -11.53 -12.74 -10.97
CA VAL A 102 -12.56 -11.68 -10.99
C VAL A 102 -12.05 -10.39 -11.64
N TYR A 103 -10.74 -10.13 -11.52
CA TYR A 103 -10.10 -8.92 -12.03
C TYR A 103 -9.38 -9.13 -13.36
N ALA A 104 -9.34 -10.35 -13.89
CA ALA A 104 -8.68 -10.67 -15.15
C ALA A 104 -9.29 -9.96 -16.37
N LYS A 105 -10.51 -9.44 -16.23
CA LYS A 105 -11.19 -8.63 -17.26
C LYS A 105 -10.62 -7.21 -17.43
N TYR A 106 -9.81 -6.72 -16.48
CA TYR A 106 -9.21 -5.38 -16.54
C TYR A 106 -7.79 -5.42 -17.12
N ASP A 107 -7.31 -4.29 -17.64
CA ASP A 107 -5.94 -4.16 -18.14
C ASP A 107 -4.93 -4.41 -17.01
N SER A 108 -4.06 -5.41 -17.20
CA SER A 108 -3.01 -5.78 -16.25
C SER A 108 -1.98 -4.67 -15.99
N ARG A 109 -1.90 -3.67 -16.88
CA ARG A 109 -1.09 -2.46 -16.67
C ARG A 109 -1.74 -1.48 -15.70
N LYS A 110 -3.05 -1.60 -15.46
CA LYS A 110 -3.87 -0.71 -14.61
C LYS A 110 -4.29 -1.35 -13.29
N ILE A 111 -4.24 -2.67 -13.16
CA ILE A 111 -4.54 -3.37 -11.91
C ILE A 111 -3.52 -4.48 -11.60
N THR A 112 -3.11 -4.59 -10.35
CA THR A 112 -2.29 -5.69 -9.81
C THR A 112 -3.05 -6.33 -8.66
N VAL A 113 -3.22 -7.65 -8.71
CA VAL A 113 -3.95 -8.42 -7.69
C VAL A 113 -3.00 -9.35 -6.96
N VAL A 114 -3.07 -9.34 -5.64
CA VAL A 114 -2.26 -10.21 -4.79
C VAL A 114 -3.10 -10.71 -3.61
N ASP A 115 -2.92 -11.98 -3.23
CA ASP A 115 -3.55 -12.53 -2.03
C ASP A 115 -2.65 -12.24 -0.81
N ALA A 116 -2.60 -10.95 -0.46
CA ALA A 116 -1.79 -10.46 0.65
C ALA A 116 -2.31 -10.93 2.01
N SER A 117 -3.62 -11.18 2.12
CA SER A 117 -4.24 -11.75 3.32
C SER A 117 -3.72 -13.16 3.63
N SER A 118 -3.64 -14.04 2.63
CA SER A 118 -3.13 -15.40 2.83
C SER A 118 -1.66 -15.40 3.22
N ILE A 119 -0.82 -14.57 2.58
CA ILE A 119 0.59 -14.41 2.95
C ILE A 119 0.73 -13.94 4.40
N ALA A 120 -0.05 -12.92 4.79
CA ALA A 120 -0.04 -12.41 6.15
C ALA A 120 -0.52 -13.47 7.16
N LEU A 121 -1.55 -14.26 6.82
CA LEU A 121 -2.04 -15.33 7.67
C LEU A 121 -0.99 -16.43 7.88
N GLU A 122 -0.27 -16.83 6.83
CA GLU A 122 0.76 -17.86 6.87
C GLU A 122 1.93 -17.45 7.79
N VAL A 123 2.40 -16.21 7.68
CA VAL A 123 3.62 -15.75 8.38
C VAL A 123 3.34 -15.05 9.70
N LEU A 124 2.32 -14.19 9.76
CA LEU A 124 1.95 -13.41 10.95
C LEU A 124 0.91 -14.11 11.84
N GLU A 125 0.38 -15.25 11.40
CA GLU A 125 -0.75 -15.96 12.04
C GLU A 125 -2.02 -15.09 12.13
N LYS A 126 -2.09 -14.00 11.36
CA LYS A 126 -3.20 -13.05 11.33
C LYS A 126 -3.34 -12.45 9.92
N PRO A 127 -4.57 -12.27 9.41
CA PRO A 127 -4.80 -11.71 8.08
C PRO A 127 -4.69 -10.17 8.07
N ILE A 128 -3.61 -9.62 8.63
CA ILE A 128 -3.35 -8.17 8.64
C ILE A 128 -2.42 -7.86 7.47
N ALA A 129 -3.01 -7.60 6.31
CA ALA A 129 -2.32 -7.50 5.02
C ALA A 129 -1.61 -6.15 4.76
N ASN A 130 -1.58 -5.21 5.71
CA ASN A 130 -1.09 -3.85 5.42
C ASN A 130 0.40 -3.80 5.02
N THR A 131 1.27 -4.56 5.67
CA THR A 131 2.70 -4.64 5.31
C THR A 131 2.91 -5.47 4.04
N ALA A 132 2.12 -6.52 3.81
CA ALA A 132 2.10 -7.23 2.54
C ALA A 132 1.77 -6.28 1.38
N MET A 133 0.69 -5.49 1.51
CA MET A 133 0.28 -4.50 0.50
C MET A 133 1.30 -3.38 0.30
N LEU A 134 2.08 -3.02 1.33
CA LEU A 134 3.24 -2.15 1.15
C LEU A 134 4.30 -2.80 0.24
N GLY A 135 4.61 -4.09 0.44
CA GLY A 135 5.50 -4.85 -0.45
C GLY A 135 5.01 -4.88 -1.91
N ALA A 136 3.72 -5.11 -2.12
CA ALA A 136 3.10 -5.07 -3.44
C ALA A 136 3.26 -3.69 -4.11
N LEU A 137 3.01 -2.60 -3.36
CA LEU A 137 3.21 -1.24 -3.84
C LEU A 137 4.66 -0.97 -4.24
N LEU A 138 5.62 -1.41 -3.43
CA LEU A 138 7.04 -1.18 -3.74
C LEU A 138 7.48 -1.90 -5.02
N ALA A 139 7.02 -3.13 -5.23
CA ALA A 139 7.33 -3.90 -6.44
C ALA A 139 6.85 -3.23 -7.72
N VAL A 140 5.63 -2.69 -7.66
CA VAL A 140 4.93 -2.03 -8.77
C VAL A 140 5.47 -0.62 -9.04
N SER A 141 5.77 0.13 -7.97
CA SER A 141 5.99 1.58 -8.07
C SER A 141 7.45 1.99 -8.12
N ASN A 142 8.36 1.16 -7.60
CA ASN A 142 9.79 1.49 -7.42
C ASN A 142 10.05 2.85 -6.73
N ILE A 143 9.12 3.33 -5.87
CA ILE A 143 9.24 4.66 -5.22
C ILE A 143 10.39 4.71 -4.21
N VAL A 144 10.61 3.60 -3.50
CA VAL A 144 11.68 3.42 -2.51
C VAL A 144 12.31 2.06 -2.75
N ASP A 145 13.63 1.97 -2.57
CA ASP A 145 14.34 0.70 -2.62
C ASP A 145 13.82 -0.28 -1.55
N LEU A 146 13.74 -1.57 -1.90
CA LEU A 146 13.22 -2.58 -0.98
C LEU A 146 14.13 -2.72 0.26
N ASN A 147 15.46 -2.74 0.10
CA ASN A 147 16.37 -2.93 1.23
C ASN A 147 16.26 -1.75 2.21
N ALA A 148 16.19 -0.53 1.68
CA ALA A 148 15.90 0.67 2.45
C ALA A 148 14.60 0.55 3.27
N VAL A 149 13.55 -0.02 2.69
CA VAL A 149 12.29 -0.29 3.40
C VAL A 149 12.49 -1.29 4.53
N LEU A 150 13.13 -2.42 4.26
CA LEU A 150 13.32 -3.49 5.24
C LEU A 150 14.16 -3.02 6.44
N GLU A 151 15.20 -2.23 6.20
CA GLU A 151 16.01 -1.62 7.26
C GLU A 151 15.17 -0.64 8.11
N GLY A 152 14.38 0.21 7.46
CA GLY A 152 13.58 1.21 8.17
C GLY A 152 12.42 0.65 8.98
N MET A 153 11.94 -0.56 8.68
CA MET A 153 10.90 -1.23 9.46
C MET A 153 11.32 -1.47 10.92
N ALA A 154 12.62 -1.56 11.21
CA ALA A 154 13.13 -1.70 12.58
C ALA A 154 12.85 -0.48 13.48
N GLY A 155 12.58 0.68 12.88
CA GLY A 155 12.13 1.88 13.61
C GLY A 155 10.68 1.79 14.13
N PHE A 156 9.88 0.87 13.58
CA PHE A 156 8.44 0.74 13.84
C PHE A 156 8.05 -0.58 14.49
N LEU A 157 8.79 -1.64 14.20
CA LEU A 157 8.55 -3.01 14.66
C LEU A 157 9.81 -3.55 15.32
N LYS A 158 9.65 -4.51 16.25
CA LYS A 158 10.77 -5.12 16.98
C LYS A 158 10.60 -6.63 17.11
N GLY A 159 11.71 -7.31 17.39
CA GLY A 159 11.73 -8.73 17.73
C GLY A 159 11.17 -9.62 16.62
N ASP A 160 10.41 -10.64 17.00
CA ASP A 160 9.82 -11.60 16.07
C ASP A 160 8.85 -10.97 15.08
N LEU A 161 8.06 -9.99 15.54
CA LEU A 161 7.11 -9.26 14.70
C LEU A 161 7.81 -8.52 13.55
N LEU A 162 9.00 -7.95 13.79
CA LEU A 162 9.79 -7.32 12.73
C LEU A 162 10.22 -8.35 11.67
N LYS A 163 10.78 -9.49 12.10
CA LYS A 163 11.25 -10.55 11.19
C LYS A 163 10.11 -11.07 10.31
N LYS A 164 8.99 -11.42 10.95
CA LYS A 164 7.78 -11.89 10.26
C LYS A 164 7.24 -10.85 9.27
N ASN A 165 7.22 -9.57 9.63
CA ASN A 165 6.76 -8.52 8.71
C ASN A 165 7.74 -8.26 7.55
N ILE A 166 9.06 -8.37 7.77
CA ILE A 166 10.06 -8.32 6.71
C ILE A 166 9.82 -9.42 5.69
N GLU A 167 9.61 -10.66 6.16
CA GLU A 167 9.31 -11.80 5.30
C GLU A 167 8.03 -11.58 4.48
N VAL A 168 6.96 -11.10 5.11
CA VAL A 168 5.70 -10.77 4.43
C VAL A 168 5.91 -9.73 3.31
N VAL A 169 6.65 -8.66 3.60
CA VAL A 169 6.96 -7.61 2.61
C VAL A 169 7.76 -8.20 1.44
N GLN A 170 8.79 -9.00 1.73
CA GLN A 170 9.63 -9.62 0.71
C GLN A 170 8.84 -10.60 -0.17
N ARG A 171 8.06 -11.51 0.41
CA ARG A 171 7.25 -12.47 -0.35
C ARG A 171 6.25 -11.77 -1.26
N THR A 172 5.57 -10.76 -0.74
CA THR A 172 4.58 -10.01 -1.52
C THR A 172 5.25 -9.17 -2.63
N PHE A 173 6.40 -8.57 -2.34
CA PHE A 173 7.20 -7.84 -3.32
C PHE A 173 7.61 -8.74 -4.50
N LEU A 174 8.19 -9.90 -4.21
CA LEU A 174 8.66 -10.84 -5.24
C LEU A 174 7.51 -11.33 -6.11
N GLN A 175 6.40 -11.74 -5.50
CA GLN A 175 5.21 -12.20 -6.23
C GLN A 175 4.65 -11.12 -7.17
N CYS A 176 4.68 -9.85 -6.75
CA CYS A 176 4.21 -8.76 -7.61
C CYS A 176 5.24 -8.38 -8.68
N LYS A 177 6.55 -8.51 -8.41
CA LYS A 177 7.61 -8.17 -9.37
C LYS A 177 7.56 -9.07 -10.60
N GLU A 178 7.36 -10.37 -10.40
CA GLU A 178 7.24 -11.39 -11.45
C GLU A 178 6.05 -11.13 -12.38
N VAL A 179 4.95 -10.59 -11.85
CA VAL A 179 3.74 -10.28 -12.63
C VAL A 179 3.90 -9.00 -13.46
N THR A 180 4.81 -8.11 -13.07
CA THR A 180 5.03 -6.81 -13.72
C THR A 180 6.21 -6.76 -14.69
N SER A 181 7.01 -7.83 -14.77
CA SER A 181 8.19 -7.95 -15.64
C SER A 181 7.83 -8.63 -16.95
#